data_AF-A0A142XI63-F1
#
_entry.id   AF-A0A142XI63-F1
#
_cell.length_a   1.000
_cell.length_b   1.000
_cell.length_c   1.000
_cell.angle_alpha   90.00
_cell.angle_beta   90.00
_cell.angle_gamma   90.00
#
_symmetry.space_group_name_H-M   'P 1'
#
loop_
_entity.id
_entity.type
_entity.pdbx_description
1 polymer ?
#
loop_
_entity_poly.entity_id
_entity_poly.type
_entity_poly.pdbx_seq_one_letter_code
_entity_poly.pdbx_strand_id
1 'polypeptide(L)'
;MTTFTELLEPTKSEKHGCLMFMPAIADFGMKTGTLMISGSRSYAVYDVEEFPADHGRGFMLFKKTPGTDVTEDRYACFIGSDDVGRCECKGWARYGSCKHLQSLFALVQNNQI
;
A
#
# COMPACT_ATOMS: atom_id res chain seq x y z
N MET A 1 4.89 -10.08 17.07
CA MET A 1 4.93 -9.93 15.61
C MET A 1 5.91 -8.83 15.28
N THR A 2 6.70 -9.01 14.22
CA THR A 2 7.74 -8.07 13.84
C THR A 2 7.16 -7.11 12.80
N THR A 3 7.24 -5.81 13.06
CA THR A 3 6.92 -4.80 12.05
C THR A 3 7.95 -4.89 10.92
N PHE A 4 7.48 -5.02 9.69
CA PHE A 4 8.34 -4.93 8.51
C PHE A 4 8.49 -3.47 8.09
N THR A 5 9.72 -3.06 7.76
CA THR A 5 10.03 -1.69 7.35
C THR A 5 10.95 -1.75 6.15
N GLU A 6 10.66 -0.95 5.12
CA GLU A 6 11.45 -0.90 3.89
C GLU A 6 11.49 0.53 3.34
N LEU A 7 12.59 0.87 2.65
CA LEU A 7 12.69 2.14 1.93
C LEU A 7 11.99 2.03 0.58
N LEU A 8 11.22 3.06 0.23
CA LEU A 8 10.62 3.17 -1.09
C LEU A 8 11.62 3.75 -2.08
N GLU A 9 11.48 3.37 -3.35
CA GLU A 9 12.31 3.91 -4.42
C GLU A 9 12.27 5.45 -4.43
N PRO A 10 13.44 6.11 -4.43
CA PRO A 10 13.50 7.55 -4.48
C PRO A 10 12.85 8.11 -5.76
N THR A 11 12.02 9.12 -5.60
CA THR A 11 11.45 9.91 -6.69
C THR A 11 11.95 11.35 -6.62
N LYS A 12 11.70 12.13 -7.69
CA LYS A 12 12.06 13.56 -7.72
C LYS A 12 11.50 14.33 -6.51
N SER A 13 10.27 14.03 -6.10
CA SER A 13 9.56 14.73 -5.03
C SER A 13 9.72 14.08 -3.65
N GLU A 14 10.17 12.83 -3.59
CA GLU A 14 10.34 12.07 -2.35
C GLU A 14 11.62 11.24 -2.37
N LYS A 15 12.62 11.65 -1.59
CA LYS A 15 13.91 10.94 -1.52
C LYS A 15 14.01 9.92 -0.40
N HIS A 16 13.13 10.02 0.61
CA HIS A 16 13.22 9.24 1.85
C HIS A 16 11.86 8.63 2.20
N GLY A 17 11.11 8.19 1.19
CA GLY A 17 9.86 7.47 1.42
C GLY A 17 10.14 6.14 2.10
N CYS A 18 9.29 5.74 3.03
CA CYS A 18 9.37 4.42 3.65
C CYS A 18 7.98 3.84 3.88
N LEU A 19 7.95 2.52 3.99
CA LEU A 19 6.78 1.79 4.44
C LEU A 19 7.06 1.15 5.78
N MET A 20 6.01 1.01 6.60
CA MET A 20 5.98 0.16 7.78
C MET A 20 4.72 -0.68 7.73
N PHE A 21 4.85 -1.99 7.92
CA PHE A 21 3.74 -2.91 7.89
C PHE A 21 3.69 -3.75 9.16
N MET A 22 2.53 -3.74 9.79
CA MET A 22 2.22 -4.58 10.95
C MET A 22 1.16 -5.60 10.52
N PRO A 23 1.53 -6.89 10.40
CA PRO A 23 0.57 -7.94 10.10
C PRO A 23 -0.56 -7.98 11.13
N ALA A 24 -1.77 -8.33 10.70
CA ALA A 24 -2.87 -8.54 11.62
C ALA A 24 -2.61 -9.76 12.50
N ILE A 25 -2.95 -9.66 13.79
CA ILE A 25 -3.03 -10.82 14.66
C ILE A 25 -4.32 -11.53 14.26
N ALA A 26 -4.18 -12.69 13.63
CA ALA A 26 -5.31 -13.47 13.15
C ALA A 26 -6.18 -13.86 14.34
N ASP A 27 -7.34 -13.20 14.47
CA ASP A 27 -8.42 -13.72 15.31
C ASP A 27 -9.72 -13.78 14.51
N PHE A 28 -10.25 -12.72 13.90
CA PHE A 28 -11.38 -12.79 12.95
C PHE A 28 -11.42 -11.56 12.03
N GLY A 29 -11.35 -11.71 10.70
CA GLY A 29 -11.52 -10.62 9.71
C GLY A 29 -10.79 -10.83 8.37
N MET A 30 -11.12 -10.02 7.35
CA MET A 30 -10.43 -9.97 6.03
C MET A 30 -9.15 -9.11 6.06
N LYS A 31 -8.83 -8.53 7.22
CA LYS A 31 -7.69 -7.63 7.40
C LYS A 31 -6.38 -8.40 7.40
N THR A 32 -5.54 -8.12 6.41
CA THR A 32 -4.18 -8.66 6.28
C THR A 32 -3.21 -7.94 7.23
N GLY A 33 -3.40 -6.63 7.44
CA GLY A 33 -2.57 -5.87 8.38
C GLY A 33 -2.79 -4.37 8.31
N THR A 34 -1.91 -3.61 8.97
CA THR A 34 -1.89 -2.15 8.93
C THR A 34 -0.63 -1.69 8.21
N LEU A 35 -0.80 -0.92 7.15
CA LEU A 35 0.27 -0.32 6.35
C LEU A 35 0.37 1.18 6.65
N MET A 36 1.53 1.65 7.08
CA MET A 36 1.88 3.05 7.09
C MET A 36 2.83 3.34 5.93
N ILE A 37 2.50 4.37 5.15
CA ILE A 37 3.37 4.91 4.11
C ILE A 37 3.77 6.31 4.55
N SER A 38 5.06 6.52 4.72
CA SER A 38 5.62 7.82 5.11
C SER A 38 6.40 8.45 3.96
N GLY A 39 6.39 9.78 3.94
CA GLY A 39 7.22 10.61 3.09
C GLY A 39 7.71 11.81 3.87
N SER A 40 8.56 12.62 3.25
CA SER A 40 9.24 13.74 3.91
C SER A 40 8.30 14.80 4.50
N ARG A 41 7.06 14.91 3.98
CA ARG A 41 6.09 15.95 4.39
C ARG A 41 4.79 15.43 4.98
N SER A 42 4.50 14.15 4.78
CA SER A 42 3.20 13.57 5.10
C SER A 42 3.33 12.08 5.23
N TYR A 43 2.49 11.49 6.08
CA TYR A 43 2.28 10.06 6.15
C TYR A 43 0.80 9.73 6.00
N ALA A 44 0.52 8.48 5.66
CA ALA A 44 -0.82 7.94 5.70
C ALA A 44 -0.81 6.52 6.24
N VAL A 45 -1.82 6.18 7.03
CA VAL A 45 -2.04 4.85 7.61
C VAL A 45 -3.26 4.22 6.94
N TYR A 46 -3.13 2.94 6.62
CA TYR A 46 -4.13 2.14 5.93
C TYR A 46 -4.35 0.82 6.66
N ASP A 47 -5.61 0.41 6.80
CA ASP A 47 -5.92 -1.01 6.96
C ASP A 47 -5.89 -1.66 5.57
N VAL A 48 -5.19 -2.78 5.47
CA VAL A 48 -5.05 -3.56 4.23
C VAL A 48 -5.96 -4.77 4.31
N GLU A 49 -6.81 -4.93 3.30
CA GLU A 49 -7.61 -6.13 3.09
C GLU A 49 -7.28 -6.71 1.72
N GLU A 50 -7.00 -8.02 1.67
CA GLU A 50 -6.88 -8.73 0.41
C GLU A 50 -8.25 -9.27 -0.01
N PHE A 51 -8.57 -9.18 -1.31
CA PHE A 51 -9.78 -9.73 -1.89
C PHE A 51 -9.45 -10.54 -3.16
N PRO A 52 -10.28 -11.55 -3.50
CA PRO A 52 -10.09 -12.34 -4.71
C PRO A 52 -10.09 -11.48 -5.98
N ALA A 53 -9.10 -11.69 -6.85
CA ALA A 53 -9.01 -11.05 -8.16
C ALA A 53 -8.58 -12.08 -9.21
N ASP A 54 -9.12 -11.97 -10.42
CA ASP A 54 -8.69 -12.82 -11.52
C ASP A 54 -7.26 -12.47 -11.93
N HIS A 55 -6.42 -13.49 -12.15
CA HIS A 55 -5.04 -13.35 -12.65
C HIS A 55 -4.13 -12.46 -11.79
N GLY A 56 -4.31 -12.42 -10.48
CA GLY A 56 -3.47 -11.62 -9.60
C GLY A 56 -3.98 -11.56 -8.16
N ARG A 57 -3.63 -10.48 -7.47
CA ARG A 57 -4.02 -10.19 -6.09
C ARG A 57 -4.67 -8.81 -6.02
N GLY A 58 -5.84 -8.74 -5.40
CA GLY A 58 -6.58 -7.51 -5.16
C GLY A 58 -6.40 -7.03 -3.73
N PHE A 59 -6.12 -5.74 -3.53
CA PHE A 59 -5.96 -5.14 -2.21
C PHE A 59 -6.82 -3.90 -2.07
N MET A 60 -7.54 -3.79 -0.96
CA MET A 60 -8.24 -2.59 -0.55
C MET A 60 -7.46 -1.90 0.56
N LEU A 61 -7.11 -0.64 0.34
CA LEU A 61 -6.40 0.19 1.32
C LEU A 61 -7.36 1.19 1.96
N PHE A 62 -7.83 0.92 3.17
CA PHE A 62 -8.75 1.79 3.91
C PHE A 62 -7.98 2.80 4.76
N LYS A 63 -8.12 4.08 4.46
CA LYS A 63 -7.42 5.15 5.16
C LYS A 63 -7.89 5.29 6.61
N LYS A 64 -6.91 5.42 7.51
CA LYS A 64 -7.10 5.76 8.93
C LYS A 64 -6.68 7.19 9.25
N THR A 65 -6.00 7.83 8.32
CA THR A 65 -5.54 9.21 8.43
C THR A 65 -5.84 9.96 7.13
N PRO A 66 -6.12 11.27 7.17
CA PRO A 66 -6.49 12.04 5.97
C PRO A 66 -5.45 11.99 4.84
N GLY A 67 -4.16 11.90 5.17
CA GLY A 67 -3.08 11.93 4.17
C GLY A 67 -3.11 13.19 3.31
N THR A 68 -2.73 13.08 2.04
CA THR A 68 -2.74 14.20 1.08
C THR A 68 -4.03 14.37 0.30
N ASP A 69 -4.87 13.33 0.27
CA ASP A 69 -6.12 13.30 -0.48
C ASP A 69 -7.30 13.17 0.47
N VAL A 70 -7.71 14.28 1.07
CA VAL A 70 -8.65 14.29 2.21
C VAL A 70 -10.07 13.83 1.88
N THR A 71 -10.43 13.71 0.60
CA THR A 71 -11.80 13.38 0.17
C THR A 71 -12.03 11.89 -0.02
N GLU A 72 -10.95 11.11 -0.14
CA GLU A 72 -11.04 9.67 -0.37
C GLU A 72 -10.75 8.90 0.92
N ASP A 73 -11.55 7.86 1.15
CA ASP A 73 -11.44 6.99 2.32
C ASP A 73 -10.73 5.67 2.01
N ARG A 74 -10.59 5.31 0.73
CA ARG A 74 -9.95 4.06 0.32
C ARG A 74 -9.38 4.10 -1.09
N TYR A 75 -8.53 3.13 -1.41
CA TYR A 75 -8.05 2.88 -2.78
C TYR A 75 -8.03 1.38 -3.07
N ALA A 76 -8.58 0.96 -4.21
CA ALA A 76 -8.31 -0.37 -4.72
C ALA A 76 -6.96 -0.42 -5.45
N CYS A 77 -6.23 -1.50 -5.20
CA CYS A 77 -4.96 -1.81 -5.84
C CYS A 77 -5.02 -3.24 -6.38
N PHE A 78 -4.38 -3.47 -7.52
CA PHE A 78 -4.24 -4.77 -8.14
C PHE A 78 -2.78 -5.01 -8.48
N ILE A 79 -2.30 -6.21 -8.19
CA ILE A 79 -1.00 -6.72 -8.65
C ILE A 79 -1.29 -7.95 -9.50
N GLY A 80 -1.04 -7.85 -10.79
CA GLY A 80 -1.18 -8.96 -11.73
C GLY A 80 -0.12 -10.03 -11.54
N SER A 81 -0.40 -11.25 -12.00
CA SER A 81 0.57 -12.36 -12.01
C SER A 81 1.79 -12.10 -12.90
N ASP A 82 1.73 -11.09 -13.75
CA ASP A 82 2.78 -10.56 -14.62
C ASP A 82 3.56 -9.40 -13.98
N ASP A 83 3.41 -9.20 -12.66
CA ASP A 83 3.96 -8.08 -11.90
C ASP A 83 3.50 -6.69 -12.38
N VAL A 84 2.38 -6.61 -13.12
CA VAL A 84 1.79 -5.32 -13.52
C VAL A 84 0.85 -4.81 -12.43
N GLY A 85 1.15 -3.62 -11.91
CA GLY A 85 0.35 -2.96 -10.88
C GLY A 85 -0.71 -2.01 -11.46
N ARG A 86 -1.86 -1.90 -10.78
CA ARG A 86 -2.87 -0.84 -11.02
C ARG A 86 -3.36 -0.30 -9.68
N CYS A 87 -3.58 1.01 -9.60
CA CYS A 87 -4.08 1.67 -8.39
C CYS A 87 -5.03 2.80 -8.75
N GLU A 88 -6.07 3.00 -7.94
CA GLU A 88 -7.07 4.06 -8.16
C GLU A 88 -6.62 5.44 -7.66
N CYS A 89 -5.45 5.54 -7.01
CA CYS A 89 -5.02 6.80 -6.43
C CYS A 89 -4.58 7.83 -7.49
N LYS A 90 -4.69 9.11 -7.13
CA LYS A 90 -4.29 10.24 -8.00
C LYS A 90 -2.81 10.18 -8.41
N GLY A 91 -1.95 9.57 -7.60
CA GLY A 91 -0.53 9.36 -7.94
C GLY A 91 -0.38 8.45 -9.17
N TRP A 92 -1.04 7.30 -9.14
CA TRP A 92 -1.03 6.36 -10.26
C TRP A 92 -1.70 6.95 -11.50
N ALA A 93 -2.89 7.53 -11.36
CA ALA A 93 -3.63 8.11 -12.48
C ALA A 93 -2.84 9.20 -13.23
N ARG A 94 -1.98 9.96 -12.52
CA ARG A 94 -1.19 11.05 -13.11
C ARG A 94 0.17 10.61 -13.63
N TYR A 95 0.83 9.68 -12.96
CA TYR A 95 2.25 9.38 -13.21
C TYR A 95 2.53 7.94 -13.63
N GLY A 96 1.54 7.05 -13.57
CA GLY A 96 1.76 5.62 -13.78
C GLY A 96 2.65 4.99 -12.69
N SER A 97 2.78 5.63 -11.54
CA SER A 97 3.48 5.10 -10.35
C SER A 97 2.90 5.73 -9.08
N CYS A 98 2.88 4.96 -8.00
CA CYS A 98 2.44 5.45 -6.70
C CYS A 98 3.10 4.71 -5.55
N LYS A 99 3.20 5.36 -4.39
CA LYS A 99 3.74 4.74 -3.17
C LYS A 99 2.91 3.55 -2.70
N HIS A 100 1.61 3.50 -3.02
CA HIS A 100 0.74 2.37 -2.67
C HIS A 100 1.21 1.09 -3.33
N LEU A 101 1.37 1.10 -4.66
CA LEU A 101 1.84 -0.07 -5.39
C LEU A 101 3.28 -0.41 -5.03
N GLN A 102 4.17 0.58 -4.92
CA GLN A 102 5.55 0.32 -4.47
C GLN A 102 5.55 -0.40 -3.10
N SER A 103 4.70 0.03 -2.17
CA SER A 103 4.60 -0.61 -0.86
C SER A 103 4.02 -2.03 -0.96
N LEU A 104 2.95 -2.23 -1.73
CA LEU A 104 2.34 -3.55 -1.88
C LEU A 104 3.29 -4.53 -2.60
N PHE A 105 3.98 -4.11 -3.65
CA PHE A 105 5.01 -4.92 -4.30
C PHE A 105 6.10 -5.33 -3.31
N ALA A 106 6.61 -4.38 -2.52
CA ALA A 106 7.62 -4.70 -1.51
C ALA A 106 7.09 -5.71 -0.47
N LEU A 107 5.84 -5.60 -0.03
CA LEU A 107 5.24 -6.54 0.91
C LEU A 107 5.05 -7.94 0.30
N VAL A 108 4.55 -8.03 -0.93
CA VAL A 108 4.36 -9.31 -1.63
C VAL A 108 5.70 -9.99 -1.89
N GLN A 109 6.69 -9.26 -2.40
CA GLN A 109 8.02 -9.80 -2.71
C GLN A 109 8.77 -10.28 -1.45
N ASN A 110 8.49 -9.67 -0.30
CA ASN A 110 9.09 -10.05 0.99
C ASN A 110 8.22 -11.01 1.82
N ASN A 111 7.16 -11.60 1.24
CA ASN A 111 6.24 -12.53 1.92
C ASN A 111 5.66 -11.97 3.24
N GLN A 112 5.37 -10.67 3.26
CA GLN A 112 4.75 -10.01 4.41
C GLN A 112 3.22 -10.00 4.32
N ILE A 113 2.69 -10.13 3.09
CA ILE A 113 1.27 -10.26 2.78
C ILE A 113 1.03 -11.33 1.74
#